data_AF-A0A696P6S1-F1
#
_entry.id   AF-A0A696P6S1-F1
#
_cell.length_a   1.000
_cell.length_b   1.000
_cell.length_c   1.000
_cell.angle_alpha   90.00
_cell.angle_beta   90.00
_cell.angle_gamma   90.00
#
_symmetry.space_group_name_H-M   'P 1'
#
loop_
_entity.id
_entity.type
_entity.pdbx_description
1 polymer ?
#
loop_
_entity_poly.entity_id
_entity_poly.type
_entity_poly.pdbx_seq_one_letter_code
_entity_poly.pdbx_strand_id
1 'polypeptide(L)' 'MTLTTETINNLIGIKESYQASDALMKILFDREKREEIFKQFLQHDTHLEKDWFHVYFEEEHANKKKYAQDFTPTAISNV' A
#
# COMPACT_ATOMS: atom_id res chain seq x y z
N MET A 1 5.38 14.07 -5.83
CA MET A 1 6.38 13.05 -5.43
C MET A 1 5.64 11.73 -5.40
N THR A 2 6.24 10.62 -5.78
CA THR A 2 5.57 9.31 -5.71
C THR A 2 5.48 8.86 -4.24
N LEU A 3 4.28 8.46 -3.80
CA LEU A 3 4.07 7.85 -2.48
C LEU A 3 4.85 6.54 -2.40
N THR A 4 5.71 6.41 -1.39
CA THR A 4 6.44 5.17 -1.10
C THR A 4 5.69 4.36 -0.04
N THR A 5 5.92 3.05 -0.02
CA THR A 5 5.42 2.11 0.99
C THR A 5 5.70 2.58 2.43
N GLU A 6 6.91 3.08 2.69
CA GLU A 6 7.29 3.64 4.00
C GLU A 6 6.49 4.89 4.37
N THR A 7 6.24 5.77 3.40
CA THR A 7 5.44 6.99 3.63
C THR A 7 4.00 6.61 3.97
N ILE A 8 3.43 5.65 3.24
CA ILE A 8 2.07 5.15 3.50
C ILE A 8 1.98 4.51 4.89
N ASN A 9 2.97 3.69 5.28
CA ASN A 9 3.02 3.06 6.61
C ASN A 9 3.04 4.10 7.73
N ASN A 10 3.85 5.16 7.58
CA ASN A 10 3.93 6.24 8.54
C ASN A 10 2.61 7.02 8.64
N LEU A 11 1.96 7.32 7.50
CA LEU A 11 0.68 8.03 7.45
C LEU A 11 -0.43 7.25 8.13
N ILE A 12 -0.52 5.94 7.92
CA ILE A 12 -1.53 5.08 8.55
C ILE A 12 -1.13 4.58 9.95
N GLY A 13 0.07 4.95 10.43
CA GLY A 13 0.54 4.70 11.79
C GLY A 13 0.92 3.25 12.09
N ILE A 14 1.43 2.51 11.10
CA ILE A 14 1.83 1.10 11.26
C ILE A 14 3.34 0.91 11.11
N LYS A 15 3.85 -0.20 11.68
CA LYS A 15 5.26 -0.60 11.55
C LYS A 15 5.46 -1.72 10.55
N GLU A 16 4.51 -2.63 10.48
CA GLU A 16 4.58 -3.84 9.66
C GLU A 16 3.38 -3.87 8.70
N SER A 17 3.59 -4.27 7.45
CA SER A 17 2.58 -4.20 6.39
C SER A 17 1.34 -5.07 6.63
N TYR A 18 1.47 -6.18 7.37
CA TYR A 18 0.30 -6.99 7.74
C TYR A 18 -0.70 -6.22 8.62
N GLN A 19 -0.28 -5.15 9.29
CA GLN A 19 -1.15 -4.30 10.13
C GLN A 19 -1.98 -3.33 9.29
N ALA A 20 -1.66 -3.15 8.00
CA ALA A 20 -2.28 -2.15 7.14
C ALA A 20 -3.79 -2.32 7.04
N SER A 21 -4.26 -3.55 6.82
CA SER A 21 -5.70 -3.82 6.69
C SER A 21 -6.49 -3.44 7.95
N ASP A 22 -5.97 -3.78 9.14
CA ASP A 22 -6.64 -3.46 10.42
C ASP A 22 -6.59 -1.96 10.73
N ALA A 23 -5.45 -1.30 10.48
CA ALA A 23 -5.31 0.14 10.66
C ALA A 23 -6.22 0.93 9.72
N LEU A 24 -6.25 0.56 8.43
CA LEU A 24 -7.13 1.19 7.44
C LEU A 24 -8.59 1.02 7.81
N MET A 25 -9.01 -0.15 8.28
CA MET A 25 -10.40 -0.37 8.69
C MET A 25 -10.81 0.59 9.82
N LYS A 26 -9.94 0.75 10.83
CA LYS A 26 -10.17 1.70 11.94
C LYS A 26 -10.24 3.15 11.46
N ILE A 27 -9.41 3.52 10.50
CA ILE A 27 -9.38 4.87 9.92
C ILE A 27 -10.64 5.11 9.07
N LEU A 28 -11.04 4.17 8.21
CA LEU A 28 -12.15 4.34 7.26
C LEU A 28 -13.50 4.56 7.94
N PHE A 29 -13.73 3.92 9.10
CA PHE A 29 -14.95 4.06 9.88
C PHE A 29 -14.95 5.22 10.88
N ASP A 30 -13.82 5.91 11.04
CA ASP A 30 -13.72 7.14 11.82
C ASP A 30 -13.65 8.33 10.86
N ARG A 31 -14.74 9.11 10.80
CA ARG A 31 -14.87 10.19 9.81
C ARG A 31 -13.76 11.24 9.94
N GLU A 32 -13.43 11.66 11.16
CA GLU A 32 -12.44 12.71 11.38
C GLU A 32 -11.06 12.22 10.99
N LYS A 33 -10.68 11.02 11.44
CA LYS A 33 -9.39 10.41 11.07
C LYS A 33 -9.28 10.19 9.57
N ARG A 34 -10.33 9.70 8.93
CA ARG A 34 -10.34 9.48 7.48
C ARG A 34 -10.07 10.77 6.72
N GLU A 35 -10.79 11.85 7.06
CA GLU A 35 -10.65 13.13 6.38
C GLU A 35 -9.27 13.77 6.64
N GLU A 36 -8.72 13.61 7.85
CA GLU A 36 -7.38 14.06 8.18
C GLU A 36 -6.32 13.30 7.37
N ILE A 37 -6.35 11.97 7.40
CA ILE A 37 -5.43 11.11 6.65
C ILE A 37 -5.51 11.44 5.16
N PHE A 38 -6.70 11.54 4.59
CA PHE A 38 -6.86 11.83 3.17
C PHE A 38 -6.22 13.17 2.77
N LYS A 39 -6.34 14.21 3.61
CA LYS A 39 -5.64 15.49 3.39
C LYS A 39 -4.13 15.33 3.43
N GLN A 40 -3.58 14.51 4.33
CA GLN A 40 -2.15 14.24 4.40
C GLN A 40 -1.68 13.51 3.12
N PHE A 41 -2.43 12.51 2.65
CA PHE A 41 -2.14 11.84 1.37
C PHE A 41 -2.10 12.83 0.19
N LEU A 42 -3.08 13.74 0.11
CA LEU A 42 -3.15 14.78 -0.92
C LEU A 42 -1.97 15.76 -0.90
N GLN A 43 -1.24 15.91 0.21
CA GLN A 43 -0.02 16.71 0.26
C GLN A 43 1.15 16.04 -0.47
N HIS A 44 1.15 14.70 -0.57
CA HIS A 44 2.21 13.93 -1.21
C HIS A 44 1.95 13.70 -2.70
N ASP A 45 0.72 13.32 -3.03
CA ASP A 45 0.26 13.14 -4.40
C ASP A 45 -1.18 13.61 -4.55
N THR A 46 -1.42 14.41 -5.59
CA THR A 46 -2.75 14.96 -5.92
C THR A 46 -3.38 14.25 -7.11
N HIS A 47 -2.65 13.34 -7.77
CA HIS A 47 -3.15 12.57 -8.90
C HIS A 47 -3.99 11.38 -8.42
N LEU A 48 -5.29 11.59 -8.27
CA LEU A 48 -6.26 10.56 -7.87
C LEU A 48 -6.53 9.50 -8.96
N GLU A 49 -5.90 9.65 -10.12
CA GLU A 49 -6.01 8.70 -11.24
C GLU A 49 -5.19 7.43 -10.99
N LYS A 50 -4.29 7.45 -10.00
CA LYS A 50 -3.49 6.30 -9.57
C LYS A 50 -4.03 5.75 -8.26
N ASP A 51 -4.23 4.45 -8.22
CA ASP A 51 -4.51 3.74 -6.97
C ASP A 51 -3.19 3.60 -6.18
N TRP A 52 -3.04 4.40 -5.13
CA TRP A 52 -1.86 4.37 -4.26
C TRP A 52 -1.75 3.06 -3.48
N PHE A 53 -2.87 2.41 -3.16
CA PHE A 53 -2.87 1.14 -2.44
C PHE A 53 -2.56 -0.02 -3.37
N HIS A 54 -2.89 0.08 -4.67
CA HIS A 54 -2.46 -0.92 -5.64
C HIS A 54 -0.93 -1.06 -5.68
N VAL A 55 -0.20 0.05 -5.80
CA VAL A 55 1.27 0.04 -5.78
C VAL A 55 1.81 -0.46 -4.43
N TYR A 56 1.19 -0.03 -3.33
CA TYR A 56 1.55 -0.47 -1.97
C TYR A 56 1.43 -1.99 -1.81
N PHE A 57 0.29 -2.57 -2.20
CA PHE A 57 0.05 -4.00 -2.08
C PHE A 57 0.89 -4.80 -3.09
N GLU A 58 1.12 -4.30 -4.30
CA GLU A 58 2.05 -4.92 -5.24
C GLU A 58 3.48 -4.98 -4.66
N GLU A 59 4.00 -3.90 -4.09
CA GLU A 59 5.35 -3.89 -3.51
C GLU A 59 5.48 -4.83 -2.31
N GLU A 60 4.50 -4.84 -1.41
CA GLU A 60 4.49 -5.68 -0.22
C GLU A 60 4.25 -7.17 -0.55
N HIS A 61 3.25 -7.50 -1.37
CA HIS A 61 2.93 -8.88 -1.72
C HIS A 61 3.86 -9.48 -2.76
N ALA A 62 4.48 -8.68 -3.64
CA ALA A 62 5.46 -9.22 -4.58
C ALA A 62 6.67 -9.80 -3.83
N ASN A 63 6.92 -9.37 -2.58
CA ASN A 63 8.05 -9.84 -1.76
C ASN A 63 9.38 -9.83 -2.56
N LYS A 64 9.43 -8.99 -3.60
CA LYS A 64 10.29 -9.18 -4.77
C LYS A 64 11.74 -8.87 -4.39
N LYS A 65 11.90 -7.89 -3.49
CA LYS A 65 13.19 -7.54 -2.88
C LYS A 65 13.72 -8.60 -1.91
N LYS A 66 12.87 -9.40 -1.27
CA LYS A 66 13.29 -10.33 -0.20
C LYS A 66 13.47 -11.76 -0.69
N TYR A 67 12.64 -12.22 -1.63
CA TYR A 67 12.65 -13.61 -2.09
C TYR A 67 12.89 -13.78 -3.59
N ALA A 68 12.95 -12.69 -4.37
CA ALA A 68 13.19 -12.71 -5.82
C ALA A 68 12.40 -13.81 -6.55
N GLN A 69 11.17 -14.10 -6.11
CA GLN A 69 10.33 -15.07 -6.79
C GLN A 69 9.73 -14.42 -8.04
N ASP A 70 10.23 -14.84 -9.20
CA ASP A 70 9.50 -14.68 -10.44
C ASP A 70 8.31 -15.65 -10.42
N PHE A 71 7.10 -15.09 -10.35
CA PHE A 71 5.91 -15.87 -10.68
C PHE A 71 6.02 -16.29 -12.16
N THR A 72 6.29 -17.57 -12.40
CA THR A 72 6.21 -18.15 -13.74
C THR A 72 4.84 -18.79 -13.89
N PRO A 73 3.93 -18.23 -14.71
CA PRO A 73 2.63 -18.84 -14.95
C PRO A 73 2.80 -20.27 -15.46
N THR A 74 1.93 -21.19 -15.02
CA THR A 74 1.96 -22.61 -15.43
C THR A 74 1.85 -22.78 -16.96
N ALA A 75 1.28 -21.79 -17.65
CA ALA A 75 1.24 -21.73 -19.11
C ALA A 75 2.64 -21.73 -19.79
N ILE A 76 3.71 -21.44 -19.04
CA ILE A 76 5.10 -21.35 -19.52
C ILE A 76 6.04 -22.35 -18.81
N SER A 77 5.54 -23.12 -17.84
CA SER A 77 6.33 -24.05 -17.03
C SER A 77 5.73 -25.46 -17.09
N ASN A 78 6.28 -26.31 -17.96
CA ASN A 78 6.00 -27.75 -18.01
C ASN A 78 6.98 -28.51 -17.10
N VAL A 79 6.79 -28.45 -15.78
CA VAL A 79 7.48 -29.33 -14.83
C VAL A 79 6.48 -29.90 -13.86
#